data_AF-B9XGN0-F1
#
_entry.id   AF-B9XGN0-F1
#
_cell.length_a   1.000
_cell.length_b   1.000
_cell.length_c   1.000
_cell.angle_alpha   90.00
_cell.angle_beta   90.00
_cell.angle_gamma   90.00
#
_symmetry.space_group_name_H-M   'P 1'
#
loop_
_entity.id
_entity.type
_entity.pdbx_description
1 polymer ?
#
loop_
_entity_poly.entity_id
_entity_poly.type
_entity_poly.pdbx_seq_one_letter_code
_entity_poly.pdbx_strand_id
1 'polypeptide(L)'
;MRFLIFLLLLGGMLVTGCAGRRAGKAPEGTLGTAYPRKPNEKFIVTPENMMTGRVAMVGENARYAVLSFPVGTMPANDTRLSVYRRGLKVGEVKVTGPQQQENIVADIVNGEVQPGDELRGN
;
A
#
# COMPACT_ATOMS: atom_id res chain seq x y z
N MET A 1 2.43 -43.13 -1.66
CA MET A 1 3.76 -42.87 -1.03
C MET A 1 4.10 -41.39 -0.86
N ARG A 2 3.78 -40.47 -1.78
CA ARG A 2 3.96 -39.01 -1.56
C ARG A 2 3.09 -38.42 -0.44
N PHE A 3 1.92 -39.02 -0.17
CA PHE A 3 1.01 -38.60 0.90
C PHE A 3 1.54 -38.93 2.32
N LEU A 4 2.29 -40.02 2.46
CA LEU A 4 2.92 -40.41 3.74
C LEU A 4 4.07 -39.48 4.12
N ILE A 5 4.79 -38.93 3.13
CA ILE A 5 5.88 -37.97 3.33
C ILE A 5 5.31 -36.63 3.85
N PHE A 6 4.17 -36.18 3.32
CA PHE A 6 3.50 -34.97 3.80
C PHE A 6 2.98 -35.11 5.23
N LEU A 7 2.46 -36.28 5.60
CA LEU A 7 1.95 -36.54 6.95
C LEU A 7 3.07 -36.60 8.00
N LEU A 8 4.27 -37.03 7.60
CA LEU A 8 5.46 -37.07 8.45
C LEU A 8 6.12 -35.69 8.60
N LEU A 9 6.05 -34.83 7.57
CA LEU A 9 6.51 -33.44 7.62
C LEU A 9 5.61 -32.52 8.45
N LEU A 10 4.29 -32.77 8.48
CA LEU A 10 3.34 -31.97 9.25
C LEU A 10 3.39 -32.27 10.77
N GLY A 11 3.85 -33.46 11.16
CA GLY A 11 3.97 -33.87 12.57
C GLY A 11 5.19 -33.27 13.31
N GLY A 12 6.19 -32.75 12.58
CA GLY A 12 7.45 -32.28 13.17
C GLY A 12 7.44 -30.85 13.73
N MET A 13 6.38 -30.06 13.49
CA MET A 13 6.38 -28.62 13.78
C MET A 13 5.71 -28.22 15.11
N LEU A 14 5.39 -29.19 15.97
CA LEU A 14 4.61 -28.97 17.20
C LEU A 14 5.43 -28.75 18.49
N VAL A 15 6.76 -28.56 18.41
CA VAL A 15 7.59 -28.37 19.63
C VAL A 15 8.62 -27.25 19.48
N THR A 16 8.14 -26.01 19.44
CA THR A 16 8.84 -24.80 19.91
C THR A 16 7.76 -23.79 20.33
N GLY A 17 7.23 -23.82 21.55
CA GLY A 17 7.97 -23.60 22.79
C GLY A 17 7.90 -22.11 23.16
N CYS A 18 6.74 -21.64 23.64
CA CYS A 18 6.58 -20.30 24.21
C CYS A 18 7.38 -20.19 25.52
N ALA A 19 8.51 -19.48 25.49
CA ALA A 19 9.26 -19.10 26.68
C ALA A 19 9.37 -17.57 26.74
N GLY A 20 8.74 -16.94 27.74
CA GLY A 20 8.91 -15.51 27.96
C GLY A 20 7.88 -14.82 28.85
N ARG A 21 7.55 -15.37 30.03
CA ARG A 21 6.90 -14.57 31.09
C ARG A 21 7.94 -13.63 31.70
N ARG A 22 7.61 -12.34 31.87
CA ARG A 22 7.57 -11.65 33.18
C ARG A 22 6.72 -10.38 33.09
N ALA A 23 5.63 -10.39 33.86
CA ALA A 23 4.93 -9.19 34.27
C ALA A 23 5.87 -8.40 35.21
N GLY A 24 6.36 -7.25 34.75
CA GLY A 24 6.94 -6.24 35.62
C GLY A 24 5.80 -5.49 36.30
N LYS A 25 5.69 -5.60 37.63
CA LYS A 25 4.82 -4.76 38.45
C LYS A 25 5.19 -3.29 38.22
N ALA A 26 4.16 -2.48 38.06
CA ALA A 26 4.25 -1.03 38.07
C ALA A 26 4.94 -0.54 39.37
N PRO A 27 5.86 0.43 39.29
CA PRO A 27 6.18 1.23 40.46
C PRO A 27 5.00 2.19 40.71
N GLU A 28 4.22 1.87 41.74
CA GLU A 28 3.37 2.85 42.40
C GLU A 28 4.31 3.82 43.11
N GLY A 29 4.46 5.01 42.53
CA GLY A 29 5.44 6.00 42.94
C GLY A 29 4.93 7.41 42.72
N THR A 30 4.42 7.98 43.80
CA THR A 30 4.60 9.38 44.19
C THR A 30 3.74 10.44 43.49
N LEU A 31 2.74 10.91 44.25
CA LEU A 31 2.14 12.24 44.14
C LEU A 31 3.22 13.32 44.04
N GLY A 32 3.16 14.14 42.98
CA GLY A 32 3.76 15.48 42.98
C GLY A 32 4.74 15.76 41.85
N THR A 33 4.23 16.29 40.76
CA THR A 33 4.65 17.60 40.20
C THR A 33 3.74 17.93 39.04
N ALA A 34 3.10 19.10 39.09
CA ALA A 34 2.37 19.64 37.96
C ALA A 34 3.36 19.95 36.84
N TYR A 35 3.49 19.03 35.89
CA TYR A 35 4.15 19.30 34.62
C TYR A 35 3.42 20.45 33.93
N PRO A 36 4.12 21.45 33.37
CA PRO A 36 3.49 22.47 32.56
C PRO A 36 2.84 21.77 31.36
N ARG A 37 1.51 21.72 31.36
CA ARG A 37 0.71 21.18 30.27
C ARG A 37 0.97 22.05 29.05
N LYS A 38 1.76 21.54 28.09
CA LYS A 38 1.93 22.19 26.79
C LYS A 38 0.53 22.56 26.25
N PRO A 39 0.30 23.82 25.86
CA PRO A 39 -0.97 24.23 25.28
C PRO A 39 -1.30 23.29 24.12
N ASN A 40 -2.55 22.81 24.08
CA ASN A 40 -3.04 21.90 23.05
C ASN A 40 -2.62 22.44 21.66
N GLU A 41 -1.59 21.81 21.10
CA GLU A 41 -1.07 22.10 19.79
C GLU A 41 -2.20 21.75 18.83
N LYS A 42 -2.81 22.76 18.22
CA LYS A 42 -3.94 22.57 17.30
C LYS A 42 -3.42 21.67 16.18
N PHE A 43 -3.81 20.41 16.21
CA PHE A 43 -3.46 19.43 15.20
C PHE A 43 -4.19 19.83 13.90
N ILE A 44 -3.51 20.63 13.07
CA ILE A 44 -4.01 20.99 11.75
C ILE A 44 -3.79 19.77 10.86
N VAL A 45 -4.87 19.03 10.62
CA VAL A 45 -4.88 17.97 9.61
C VAL A 45 -4.93 18.65 8.25
N THR A 46 -3.79 18.77 7.59
CA THR A 46 -3.76 19.11 6.16
C THR A 46 -4.10 17.85 5.37
N PRO A 47 -5.25 17.77 4.70
CA PRO A 47 -5.56 16.62 3.85
C PRO A 47 -4.51 16.53 2.74
N GLU A 48 -3.94 15.35 2.55
CA GLU A 48 -3.08 15.07 1.41
C GLU A 48 -3.95 15.03 0.15
N ASN A 49 -3.94 16.12 -0.61
CA ASN A 49 -4.71 16.22 -1.84
C ASN A 49 -3.94 15.53 -2.98
N MET A 50 -3.56 14.26 -2.78
CA MET A 50 -2.85 13.49 -3.80
C MET A 50 -3.81 13.06 -4.89
N MET A 51 -3.51 13.46 -6.12
CA MET A 51 -4.17 12.97 -7.33
C MET A 51 -3.99 11.45 -7.40
N THR A 52 -5.00 10.72 -6.95
CA THR A 52 -4.95 9.26 -6.79
C THR A 52 -5.89 8.61 -7.79
N GLY A 53 -5.32 8.12 -8.89
CA GLY A 53 -6.03 7.23 -9.81
C GLY A 53 -5.95 5.78 -9.35
N ARG A 54 -6.68 4.90 -10.03
CA ARG A 54 -6.57 3.44 -9.85
C ARG A 54 -6.43 2.74 -11.18
N VAL A 55 -5.85 1.54 -11.14
CA VAL A 55 -5.80 0.66 -12.31
C VAL A 55 -7.14 -0.03 -12.46
N ALA A 56 -7.84 0.22 -13.56
CA ALA A 56 -9.12 -0.42 -13.88
C ALA A 56 -8.92 -1.79 -14.56
N MET A 57 -7.95 -1.89 -15.47
CA MET A 57 -7.68 -3.10 -16.24
C MET A 57 -6.20 -3.17 -16.63
N VAL A 58 -5.70 -4.38 -16.81
CA VAL A 58 -4.32 -4.63 -17.27
C VAL A 58 -4.36 -5.59 -18.45
N GLY A 59 -3.70 -5.20 -19.54
CA GLY A 59 -3.38 -6.08 -20.66
C GLY A 59 -1.95 -6.59 -20.53
N GLU A 60 -1.75 -7.66 -19.78
CA GLU A 60 -0.41 -8.16 -19.43
C GLU A 60 0.45 -8.49 -20.67
N ASN A 61 -0.15 -9.14 -21.67
CA ASN A 61 0.54 -9.55 -22.90
C ASN A 61 1.08 -8.36 -23.71
N ALA A 62 0.34 -7.25 -23.73
CA ALA A 62 0.68 -6.05 -24.49
C ALA A 62 1.25 -4.94 -23.60
N ARG A 63 1.48 -5.21 -22.31
CA ARG A 63 2.10 -4.30 -21.34
C ARG A 63 1.43 -2.93 -21.28
N TYR A 64 0.10 -2.89 -21.26
CA TYR A 64 -0.67 -1.66 -21.04
C TYR A 64 -1.62 -1.81 -19.86
N ALA A 65 -1.98 -0.66 -19.26
CA ALA A 65 -2.97 -0.56 -18.22
C ALA A 65 -3.98 0.52 -18.58
N VAL A 66 -5.25 0.27 -18.27
CA VAL A 66 -6.29 1.29 -18.29
C VAL A 66 -6.37 1.87 -16.89
N LEU A 67 -6.12 3.16 -16.81
CA LEU A 67 -6.12 3.93 -15.57
C LEU A 67 -7.45 4.67 -15.46
N SER A 68 -8.06 4.67 -14.28
CA SER A 68 -9.27 5.40 -13.97
C SER A 68 -8.94 6.52 -12.98
N PHE A 69 -9.35 7.74 -13.31
CA PHE A 69 -9.13 8.94 -12.49
C PHE A 69 -10.46 9.62 -12.18
N PRO A 70 -10.63 10.14 -10.96
CA PRO A 70 -11.72 11.05 -10.67
C PRO A 70 -11.78 12.21 -11.67
N VAL A 71 -12.98 12.76 -11.86
CA VAL A 71 -13.19 13.91 -12.74
C VAL A 71 -12.34 15.09 -12.26
N GLY A 72 -11.62 15.73 -13.19
CA GLY A 72 -10.76 16.88 -12.90
C GLY A 72 -9.34 16.54 -12.44
N THR A 73 -9.01 15.25 -12.27
CA THR A 73 -7.68 14.79 -11.86
C THR A 73 -7.01 13.93 -12.93
N MET A 74 -7.31 14.19 -14.20
CA MET A 74 -6.73 13.44 -15.32
C MET A 74 -5.28 13.93 -15.56
N PRO A 75 -4.29 13.04 -15.59
CA PRO A 75 -2.91 13.40 -15.93
C PRO A 75 -2.78 13.77 -17.41
N ALA A 76 -1.78 14.62 -17.72
CA ALA A 76 -1.42 14.89 -19.11
C ALA A 76 -0.76 13.67 -19.77
N ASN A 77 -0.79 13.62 -21.11
CA ASN A 77 -0.04 12.62 -21.86
C ASN A 77 1.46 12.69 -21.56
N ASP A 78 2.14 11.56 -21.71
CA ASP A 78 3.56 11.32 -21.38
C ASP A 78 3.94 11.52 -19.90
N THR A 79 2.96 11.73 -19.03
CA THR A 79 3.19 11.74 -17.58
C THR A 79 3.54 10.33 -17.10
N ARG A 80 4.59 10.23 -16.28
CA ARG A 80 4.95 8.99 -15.57
C ARG A 80 4.29 8.95 -14.21
N LEU A 81 3.71 7.81 -13.87
CA LEU A 81 3.03 7.58 -12.61
C LEU A 81 3.59 6.34 -11.94
N SER A 82 3.76 6.41 -10.63
CA SER A 82 4.17 5.27 -9.82
C SER A 82 2.93 4.47 -9.41
N VAL A 83 3.01 3.15 -9.51
CA VAL A 83 1.93 2.22 -9.17
C VAL A 83 2.21 1.60 -7.80
N TYR A 84 1.22 1.60 -6.94
CA TYR A 84 1.31 1.11 -5.56
C TYR A 84 0.27 0.03 -5.28
N ARG A 85 0.70 -1.04 -4.61
CA ARG A 85 -0.18 -2.07 -4.05
C ARG A 85 0.01 -2.12 -2.55
N ARG A 86 -1.05 -1.84 -1.79
CA ARG A 86 -1.01 -1.82 -0.31
C ARG A 86 0.12 -0.92 0.23
N GLY A 87 0.32 0.24 -0.41
CA GLY A 87 1.36 1.22 -0.03
C GLY A 87 2.78 0.91 -0.51
N LEU A 88 3.03 -0.22 -1.17
CA LEU A 88 4.34 -0.56 -1.74
C LEU A 88 4.37 -0.24 -3.23
N LYS A 89 5.44 0.41 -3.71
CA LYS A 89 5.62 0.65 -5.15
C LYS A 89 5.87 -0.69 -5.85
N VAL A 90 4.97 -1.05 -6.76
CA VAL A 90 5.01 -2.31 -7.53
C VAL A 90 5.36 -2.10 -9.00
N GLY A 91 5.29 -0.86 -9.49
CA GLY A 91 5.58 -0.57 -10.88
C GLY A 91 5.55 0.92 -11.23
N GLU A 92 5.66 1.17 -12.53
CA GLU A 92 5.62 2.50 -13.13
C GLU A 92 4.91 2.41 -14.48
N VAL A 93 4.05 3.38 -14.76
CA VAL A 93 3.30 3.50 -16.01
C VAL A 93 3.53 4.88 -16.63
N LYS A 94 3.49 4.95 -17.96
CA LYS A 94 3.52 6.20 -18.71
C LYS A 94 2.21 6.39 -19.43
N VAL A 95 1.55 7.51 -19.19
CA VAL A 95 0.28 7.87 -19.85
C VAL A 95 0.54 8.07 -21.34
N THR A 96 -0.18 7.36 -22.19
CA THR A 96 -0.02 7.42 -23.66
C THR A 96 -1.33 7.78 -24.37
N GLY A 97 -2.48 7.53 -23.74
CA GLY A 97 -3.80 7.75 -24.34
C GLY A 97 -4.22 6.58 -25.26
N PRO A 98 -5.44 6.61 -25.81
CA PRO A 98 -6.45 7.67 -25.73
C PRO A 98 -7.16 7.76 -24.36
N GLN A 99 -7.83 8.88 -24.12
CA GLN A 99 -8.72 9.08 -22.97
C GLN A 99 -10.18 8.82 -23.39
N GLN A 100 -10.94 8.13 -22.54
CA GLN A 100 -12.38 7.97 -22.64
C GLN A 100 -13.01 8.22 -21.27
N GLN A 101 -13.77 9.31 -21.15
CA GLN A 101 -14.40 9.72 -19.89
C GLN A 101 -13.36 9.87 -18.77
N GLU A 102 -13.47 9.04 -17.72
CA GLU A 102 -12.58 8.96 -16.56
C GLU A 102 -11.43 7.96 -16.74
N ASN A 103 -11.36 7.30 -17.90
CA ASN A 103 -10.33 6.31 -18.20
C ASN A 103 -9.30 6.84 -19.19
N ILE A 104 -8.05 6.44 -19.02
CA ILE A 104 -6.96 6.73 -19.96
C ILE A 104 -6.02 5.53 -20.05
N VAL A 105 -5.51 5.27 -21.26
CA VAL A 105 -4.55 4.18 -21.47
C VAL A 105 -3.13 4.66 -21.13
N ALA A 106 -2.37 3.77 -20.50
CA ALA A 106 -0.98 3.97 -20.18
C ALA A 106 -0.16 2.71 -20.45
N ASP A 107 1.09 2.89 -20.83
CA ASP A 107 2.04 1.81 -21.05
C ASP A 107 2.75 1.46 -19.73
N ILE A 108 2.93 0.17 -19.47
CA ILE A 108 3.64 -0.32 -18.28
C ILE A 108 5.15 -0.28 -18.56
N VAL A 109 5.82 0.72 -17.99
CA VAL A 109 7.26 0.94 -18.13
C VAL A 109 8.05 -0.08 -17.31
N ASN A 110 7.59 -0.35 -16.07
CA ASN A 110 8.27 -1.27 -15.17
C ASN A 110 7.30 -1.93 -14.19
N GLY A 111 7.66 -3.13 -13.73
CA GLY A 111 6.94 -3.86 -12.69
C GLY A 111 5.73 -4.68 -13.17
N GLU A 112 4.96 -5.12 -12.18
CA GLU A 112 3.77 -5.95 -12.34
C GLU A 112 2.55 -5.24 -11.77
N VAL A 113 1.77 -4.68 -12.67
CA VAL A 113 0.56 -3.91 -12.36
C VAL A 113 -0.64 -4.85 -12.34
N GLN A 114 -1.56 -4.65 -11.40
CA GLN A 114 -2.81 -5.39 -11.30
C GLN A 114 -4.01 -4.44 -11.18
N PRO A 115 -5.22 -4.89 -11.57
CA PRO A 115 -6.45 -4.15 -11.30
C PRO A 115 -6.59 -3.83 -9.81
N GLY A 116 -6.97 -2.59 -9.51
CA GLY A 116 -7.13 -2.07 -8.15
C GLY A 116 -5.88 -1.43 -7.53
N ASP A 117 -4.72 -1.51 -8.19
CA ASP A 117 -3.53 -0.80 -7.73
C ASP A 117 -3.73 0.74 -7.78
N GLU A 118 -3.10 1.43 -6.85
CA GLU A 118 -3.15 2.89 -6.70
C GLU A 118 -2.11 3.57 -7.58
N LEU A 119 -2.45 4.73 -8.13
CA LEU A 119 -1.57 5.55 -8.95
C LEU A 119 -1.22 6.83 -8.20
N ARG A 120 0.06 7.19 -8.17
CA ARG A 120 0.53 8.45 -7.61
C ARG A 120 1.46 9.15 -8.59
N GLY A 121 1.36 10.48 -8.63
CA GLY A 121 2.35 11.32 -9.31
C GLY A 121 3.75 11.06 -8.76
N ASN A 122 4.74 11.05 -9.64
CA ASN A 122 6.15 11.01 -9.27
C ASN A 122 6.71 12.42 -9.07
#